data_AF-A0A8H5CLA1-F1
#
_entry.id   AF-A0A8H5CLA1-F1
#
_cell.length_a   1.000
_cell.length_b   1.000
_cell.length_c   1.000
_cell.angle_alpha   90.00
_cell.angle_beta   90.00
_cell.angle_gamma   90.00
#
_symmetry.space_group_name_H-M   'P 1'
#
loop_
_entity.id
_entity.type
_entity.pdbx_description
1 polymer ?
#
loop_
_entity_poly.entity_id
_entity_poly.type
_entity_poly.pdbx_seq_one_letter_code
_entity_poly.pdbx_strand_id
1 'polypeptide(L)'
;MATHGYNDYTYDCSCTQAGTFAYVYPNDIQTIYLCGAFWRAANTGQDSKAGTLVHESSHFTQLAGTVDEAYGRANCETLARNFPDLATVNADSHEYFAENVNPTLN
;
A
#
# COMPACT_ATOMS: atom_id res chain seq x y z
N MET A 1 15.28 9.26 -11.17
CA MET A 1 14.22 9.58 -10.20
C MET A 1 12.90 9.28 -10.88
N ALA A 2 11.96 8.60 -10.21
CA ALA A 2 10.64 8.36 -10.78
C ALA A 2 10.02 9.69 -11.21
N THR A 3 9.59 9.78 -12.46
CA THR A 3 9.03 10.99 -13.07
C THR A 3 7.58 11.27 -12.66
N HIS A 4 7.05 10.49 -11.71
CA HIS A 4 5.67 10.54 -11.22
C HIS A 4 5.72 10.50 -9.69
N GLY A 5 5.52 11.65 -9.06
CA GLY A 5 5.38 11.75 -7.60
C GLY A 5 3.91 11.60 -7.18
N TYR A 6 3.67 11.45 -5.88
CA TYR A 6 2.30 11.37 -5.33
C TYR A 6 1.39 12.56 -5.68
N ASN A 7 1.97 13.72 -6.03
CA ASN A 7 1.22 14.90 -6.47
C ASN A 7 0.71 14.80 -7.91
N ASP A 8 1.27 13.89 -8.72
CA ASP A 8 0.89 13.68 -10.12
C ASP A 8 -0.22 12.63 -10.25
N TYR A 9 -0.60 11.98 -9.14
CA TYR A 9 -1.64 10.96 -9.13
C TYR A 9 -3.04 11.57 -9.24
N THR A 10 -3.88 10.90 -10.01
CA THR A 10 -5.34 11.02 -9.95
C THR A 10 -5.85 10.17 -8.79
N TYR A 11 -6.56 10.80 -7.86
CA TYR A 11 -7.24 10.11 -6.79
C TYR A 11 -8.73 10.04 -7.11
N ASP A 12 -9.22 8.83 -7.38
CA ASP A 12 -10.63 8.57 -7.62
C ASP A 12 -11.30 8.21 -6.28
N CYS A 13 -12.34 8.96 -5.91
CA CYS A 13 -13.07 8.77 -4.65
C CYS A 13 -14.44 8.10 -4.85
N SER A 14 -14.70 7.49 -6.01
CA SER A 14 -16.00 6.91 -6.36
C SER A 14 -16.25 5.54 -5.71
N CYS A 15 -15.20 4.87 -5.22
CA CYS A 15 -15.34 3.57 -4.58
C CYS A 15 -16.04 3.69 -3.22
N THR A 16 -17.13 2.93 -3.05
CA THR A 16 -17.92 2.92 -1.81
C THR A 16 -17.80 1.63 -1.00
N GLN A 17 -16.87 0.74 -1.35
CA GLN A 17 -16.68 -0.53 -0.64
C GLN A 17 -16.17 -0.26 0.78
N ALA A 18 -16.96 -0.62 1.79
CA ALA A 18 -16.68 -0.21 3.16
C ALA A 18 -15.42 -0.86 3.75
N GLY A 19 -15.09 -2.09 3.36
CA GLY A 19 -13.96 -2.88 3.88
C GLY A 19 -12.65 -2.71 3.11
N THR A 20 -12.69 -2.06 1.95
CA THR A 20 -11.53 -1.91 1.06
C THR A 20 -10.85 -0.57 1.33
N PHE A 21 -9.52 -0.55 1.36
CA PHE A 21 -8.74 0.68 1.51
C PHE A 21 -8.63 1.40 0.17
N ALA A 22 -7.97 0.79 -0.79
CA ALA A 22 -7.86 1.30 -2.14
C ALA A 22 -7.66 0.14 -3.13
N TYR A 23 -7.52 0.47 -4.40
CA TYR A 23 -6.98 -0.41 -5.43
C TYR A 23 -6.39 0.43 -6.58
N VAL A 24 -5.56 -0.21 -7.41
CA VAL A 24 -5.05 0.33 -8.67
C VAL A 24 -5.15 -0.71 -9.79
N TYR A 25 -5.01 -0.25 -11.03
CA TYR A 25 -4.65 -1.12 -12.15
C TYR A 25 -3.16 -0.96 -12.43
N PRO A 26 -2.32 -2.01 -12.30
CA PRO A 26 -0.84 -1.88 -12.39
C PRO A 26 -0.28 -1.25 -13.68
N ASN A 27 -1.05 -1.28 -14.77
CA ASN A 27 -0.69 -0.71 -16.07
C ASN A 27 -1.35 0.65 -16.37
N ASP A 28 -2.34 1.07 -15.56
CA ASP A 28 -2.96 2.39 -15.67
C ASP A 28 -2.28 3.33 -14.67
N ILE A 29 -1.17 3.90 -15.12
CA ILE A 29 -0.26 4.65 -14.28
C ILE A 29 -1.00 5.88 -13.73
N GLN A 30 -0.82 6.13 -12.43
CA GLN A 30 -1.22 7.35 -11.72
C GLN A 30 -2.68 7.41 -11.25
N THR A 31 -3.54 6.41 -11.43
CA THR A 31 -4.88 6.44 -10.82
C THR A 31 -4.96 5.52 -9.60
N ILE A 32 -5.24 6.09 -8.42
CA ILE A 32 -5.54 5.36 -7.19
C ILE A 32 -7.01 5.51 -6.85
N TYR A 33 -7.72 4.39 -6.71
CA TYR A 33 -9.13 4.36 -6.36
C TYR A 33 -9.29 4.18 -4.85
N LEU A 34 -9.70 5.23 -4.15
CA LEU A 34 -9.83 5.27 -2.69
C LEU A 34 -11.23 4.81 -2.26
N CYS A 35 -11.28 3.83 -1.37
CA CYS A 35 -12.50 3.17 -0.91
C CYS A 35 -12.85 3.54 0.54
N GLY A 36 -13.88 2.90 1.11
CA GLY A 36 -14.47 3.28 2.38
C GLY A 36 -13.56 3.12 3.60
N ALA A 37 -12.65 2.14 3.63
CA ALA A 37 -11.76 1.93 4.77
C ALA A 37 -10.67 2.99 4.86
N PHE A 38 -10.16 3.46 3.71
CA PHE A 38 -9.15 4.53 3.64
C PHE A 38 -9.60 5.78 4.39
N TRP A 39 -10.86 6.18 4.25
CA TRP A 39 -11.37 7.39 4.90
C TRP A 39 -11.39 7.30 6.43
N ARG A 40 -11.51 6.10 6.99
CA ARG A 40 -11.52 5.85 8.44
C ARG A 40 -10.11 5.66 9.02
N ALA A 41 -9.13 5.40 8.17
CA ALA A 41 -7.74 5.22 8.59
C ALA A 41 -7.13 6.53 9.11
N ALA A 42 -6.15 6.40 10.01
CA ALA A 42 -5.34 7.53 10.44
C ALA A 42 -4.49 8.07 9.28
N ASN A 43 -4.04 9.33 9.34
CA ASN A 43 -3.20 9.90 8.28
C ASN A 43 -1.84 9.19 8.18
N THR A 44 -1.28 8.81 9.33
CA THR A 44 -0.03 8.07 9.52
C THR A 44 -0.24 7.05 10.63
N GLY A 45 0.68 6.11 10.78
CA GLY A 45 0.53 5.02 11.76
C GLY A 45 0.52 3.69 11.02
N GLN A 46 0.02 2.64 11.67
CA GLN A 46 -0.17 1.34 11.03
C GLN A 46 -1.45 1.37 10.18
N ASP A 47 -1.40 0.76 8.99
CA ASP A 47 -2.53 0.65 8.05
C ASP A 47 -3.17 2.03 7.77
N SER A 48 -2.29 3.01 7.56
CA SER A 48 -2.62 4.42 7.49
C SER A 48 -2.93 4.88 6.07
N LYS A 49 -3.55 6.05 5.92
CA LYS A 49 -3.74 6.66 4.59
C LYS A 49 -2.42 6.81 3.85
N ALA A 50 -1.36 7.29 4.52
CA ALA A 50 -0.04 7.40 3.92
C ALA A 50 0.52 6.01 3.54
N GLY A 51 0.37 5.00 4.41
CA GLY A 51 0.75 3.62 4.15
C GLY A 51 0.04 3.02 2.93
N THR A 52 -1.28 3.18 2.85
CA THR A 52 -2.08 2.77 1.70
C THR A 52 -1.58 3.42 0.42
N LEU A 53 -1.20 4.71 0.42
CA LEU A 53 -0.64 5.32 -0.78
C LEU A 53 0.70 4.72 -1.19
N VAL A 54 1.55 4.34 -0.23
CA VAL A 54 2.81 3.61 -0.50
C VAL A 54 2.52 2.23 -1.08
N HIS A 55 1.57 1.50 -0.48
CA HIS A 55 1.09 0.19 -0.96
C HIS A 55 0.66 0.27 -2.42
N GLU A 56 -0.35 1.09 -2.72
CA GLU A 56 -0.94 1.21 -4.04
C GLU A 56 0.06 1.76 -5.07
N SER A 57 0.92 2.69 -4.66
CA SER A 57 1.98 3.19 -5.53
C SER A 57 2.98 2.10 -5.91
N SER A 58 3.25 1.14 -5.03
CA SER A 58 4.21 0.08 -5.32
C SER A 58 3.71 -0.89 -6.40
N HIS A 59 2.40 -1.04 -6.54
CA HIS A 59 1.79 -1.91 -7.56
C HIS A 59 2.02 -1.43 -8.99
N PHE A 60 2.23 -0.13 -9.23
CA PHE A 60 2.46 0.35 -10.59
C PHE A 60 3.73 -0.28 -11.17
N THR A 61 3.59 -0.94 -12.32
CA THR A 61 4.68 -1.68 -12.99
C THR A 61 5.89 -0.82 -13.33
N GLN A 62 5.68 0.49 -13.50
CA GLN A 62 6.75 1.45 -13.77
C GLN A 62 7.54 1.90 -12.53
N LEU A 63 7.03 1.60 -11.33
CA LEU A 63 7.66 1.96 -10.07
C LEU A 63 8.33 0.75 -9.43
N ALA A 64 7.54 -0.22 -8.98
CA ALA A 64 8.06 -1.44 -8.36
C ALA A 64 7.37 -2.72 -8.86
N GLY A 65 6.12 -2.62 -9.36
CA GLY A 65 5.38 -3.77 -9.87
C GLY A 65 5.16 -4.85 -8.81
N THR A 66 4.93 -4.43 -7.57
CA THR A 66 4.61 -5.35 -6.47
C THR A 66 3.25 -6.02 -6.71
N VAL A 67 3.04 -7.13 -6.02
CA VAL A 67 1.79 -7.88 -5.98
C VAL A 67 1.34 -8.04 -4.52
N ASP A 68 0.18 -8.65 -4.33
CA ASP A 68 -0.39 -8.92 -3.01
C ASP A 68 -0.19 -10.38 -2.59
N GLU A 69 1.03 -10.72 -2.17
CA GLU A 69 1.35 -12.05 -1.64
C GLU A 69 0.77 -12.27 -0.24
N ALA A 70 0.76 -11.23 0.60
CA ALA A 70 0.26 -11.30 1.96
C ALA A 70 -0.27 -9.95 2.44
N TYR A 71 -1.38 -9.99 3.18
CA TYR A 71 -1.97 -8.83 3.83
C TYR A 71 -1.81 -8.89 5.35
N GLY A 72 -1.57 -7.74 5.98
CA GLY A 72 -1.46 -7.59 7.42
C GLY A 72 -0.03 -7.80 7.93
N ARG A 73 0.38 -6.95 8.88
CA ARG A 73 1.75 -6.92 9.44
C ARG A 73 2.27 -8.30 9.87
N ALA A 74 1.48 -9.09 10.59
CA ALA A 74 1.88 -10.42 11.07
C ALA A 74 2.15 -11.42 9.93
N ASN A 75 1.35 -11.37 8.86
CA ASN A 75 1.54 -12.22 7.69
C ASN A 75 2.73 -11.74 6.88
N CYS A 76 2.93 -10.43 6.74
CA CYS A 76 4.09 -9.85 6.08
C CYS A 76 5.40 -10.17 6.81
N GLU A 77 5.41 -10.15 8.14
CA GLU A 77 6.55 -10.61 8.93
C GLU A 77 6.85 -12.09 8.71
N THR A 78 5.80 -12.91 8.58
CA THR A 78 5.93 -14.35 8.29
C THR A 78 6.46 -14.59 6.87
N LEU A 79 5.95 -13.84 5.89
CA LEU A 79 6.43 -13.85 4.51
C LEU A 79 7.90 -13.45 4.45
N ALA A 80 8.29 -12.36 5.12
CA ALA A 80 9.68 -11.90 5.16
C ALA A 80 10.65 -12.91 5.79
N ARG A 81 10.23 -13.64 6.83
CA ARG A 81 11.06 -14.67 7.48
C ARG A 81 11.27 -15.91 6.61
N ASN A 82 10.24 -16.33 5.88
CA ASN A 82 10.22 -17.63 5.23
C ASN A 82 10.46 -17.55 3.70
N PHE A 83 10.05 -16.45 3.08
CA PHE A 83 10.06 -16.21 1.64
C PHE A 83 10.49 -14.77 1.35
N PRO A 84 11.75 -14.38 1.65
CA PRO A 84 12.20 -13.00 1.53
C PRO A 84 12.09 -12.46 0.09
N ASP A 85 12.28 -13.31 -0.93
CA ASP A 85 12.10 -12.92 -2.33
C ASP A 85 10.65 -12.55 -2.66
N LEU A 86 9.66 -13.12 -1.96
CA LEU A 86 8.26 -12.73 -2.10
C LEU A 86 7.97 -11.46 -1.31
N ALA A 87 8.59 -11.29 -0.14
CA ALA A 87 8.41 -10.08 0.66
C ALA A 87 8.95 -8.81 -0.04
N THR A 88 10.01 -8.92 -0.85
CA THR A 88 10.53 -7.79 -1.64
C THR A 88 9.63 -7.40 -2.82
N VAL A 89 8.65 -8.23 -3.18
CA VAL A 89 7.65 -7.93 -4.22
C VAL A 89 6.23 -7.81 -3.66
N ASN A 90 6.05 -7.79 -2.34
CA ASN A 90 4.75 -7.66 -1.68
C ASN A 90 4.44 -6.19 -1.35
N ALA A 91 3.27 -5.69 -1.72
CA ALA A 91 2.91 -4.29 -1.51
C ALA A 91 2.82 -3.90 -0.03
N ASP A 92 2.13 -4.70 0.79
CA ASP A 92 2.04 -4.48 2.25
C ASP A 92 3.42 -4.50 2.93
N SER A 93 4.38 -5.29 2.42
CA SER A 93 5.74 -5.30 2.97
C SER A 93 6.44 -3.95 2.79
N HIS A 94 6.16 -3.24 1.69
CA HIS A 94 6.66 -1.89 1.46
C HIS A 94 5.92 -0.86 2.34
N GLU A 95 4.60 -0.99 2.46
CA GLU A 95 3.80 -0.18 3.38
C GLU A 95 4.35 -0.25 4.79
N TYR A 96 4.48 -1.45 5.38
CA TYR A 96 4.93 -1.58 6.76
C TYR A 96 6.39 -1.18 6.97
N PHE A 97 7.24 -1.34 5.96
CA PHE A 97 8.60 -0.80 6.01
C PHE A 97 8.59 0.73 6.08
N ALA A 98 7.74 1.39 5.29
CA ALA A 98 7.63 2.85 5.26
C ALA A 98 6.93 3.42 6.50
N GLU A 99 5.88 2.77 6.98
CA GLU A 99 5.16 3.16 8.19
C GLU A 99 6.05 3.04 9.44
N ASN A 100 6.89 1.99 9.49
CA ASN A 100 7.87 1.75 10.55
C ASN A 100 7.31 1.96 11.98
N VAL A 101 6.07 1.53 12.21
CA VAL A 101 5.40 1.68 13.49
C VAL A 101 5.80 0.55 14.42
N ASN A 102 6.14 0.92 15.65
CA ASN A 102 6.38 -0.04 16.72
C ASN A 102 5.03 -0.45 17.34
N PRO A 103 4.63 -1.73 17.26
CA PRO A 103 3.33 -2.20 17.76
C PRO A 103 3.19 -2.11 19.30
N THR A 104 4.26 -1.78 20.03
CA THR A 104 4.25 -1.64 21.49
C THR A 104 4.27 -0.20 21.99
N LEU A 105 4.31 0.79 21.10
CA LEU A 105 4.28 2.20 21.47
C LEU A 105 2.96 2.82 20.97
N ASN A 106 2.00 2.90 21.89
CA ASN A 106 0.75 3.65 21.76
C ASN A 106 0.92 5.04 22.38
#